data_AF-A0A0F6YRH0-F1
#
_entry.id   AF-A0A0F6YRH0-F1
#
_cell.length_a   1.000
_cell.length_b   1.000
_cell.length_c   1.000
_cell.angle_alpha   90.00
_cell.angle_beta   90.00
_cell.angle_gamma   90.00
#
_symmetry.space_group_name_H-M   'P 1'
#
loop_
_entity.id
_entity.type
_entity.pdbx_description
1 polymer ?
#
loop_
_entity_poly.entity_id
_entity_poly.type
_entity_poly.pdbx_seq_one_letter_code
_entity_poly.pdbx_strand_id
1 'polypeptide(L)'
;MTTATTATAIDPKTVDRALADLHARRWEIVDRLDATYRSIHHAIDDRQVTRSRWALTDIDAYERLVGLLDAPNPAPRLRDYAYLIDRVSQYRDERAVITAEIETAEAPYRANPWPRYYLVDRGHIHANPYCHTLRPSTRLGWLPDLSGDTEADAVTAHGPLLCTHCFPSAPVEWTVGPAKEEDPTMCSHKRMREWKTRGRYAWCGACGGVASVTSIGNLRKHKRPTPA
;
A
#
# COMPACT_ATOMS: atom_id res chain seq x y z
N MET A 1 -22.38 50.35 -18.96
CA MET A 1 -22.27 49.65 -17.67
C MET A 1 -21.95 48.20 -17.98
N THR A 2 -20.67 47.83 -17.91
CA THR A 2 -20.19 46.50 -18.27
C THR A 2 -20.25 45.62 -17.03
N THR A 3 -21.20 44.69 -16.99
CA THR A 3 -21.28 43.67 -15.93
C THR A 3 -20.11 42.70 -16.10
N ALA A 4 -19.13 42.78 -15.21
CA ALA A 4 -18.07 41.80 -15.08
C ALA A 4 -18.66 40.52 -14.46
N THR A 5 -18.76 39.47 -15.25
CA THR A 5 -19.02 38.10 -14.76
C THR A 5 -17.86 37.71 -13.86
N THR A 6 -18.07 37.65 -12.55
CA THR A 6 -17.08 37.14 -11.61
C THR A 6 -16.93 35.64 -11.86
N ALA A 7 -15.81 35.22 -12.44
CA ALA A 7 -15.46 33.81 -12.54
C ALA A 7 -15.48 33.23 -11.12
N THR A 8 -16.28 32.19 -10.90
CA THR A 8 -16.31 31.50 -9.60
C THR A 8 -14.93 30.92 -9.34
N ALA A 9 -14.27 31.35 -8.26
CA ALA A 9 -12.97 30.82 -7.88
C ALA A 9 -13.12 29.32 -7.61
N ILE A 10 -12.25 28.52 -8.21
CA ILE A 10 -12.24 27.06 -8.04
C ILE A 10 -11.79 26.76 -6.61
N ASP A 11 -12.56 25.95 -5.88
CA ASP A 11 -12.19 25.45 -4.55
C ASP A 11 -11.34 24.17 -4.68
N PRO A 12 -10.04 24.21 -4.32
CA PRO A 12 -9.15 23.04 -4.38
C PRO A 12 -9.67 21.82 -3.64
N LYS A 13 -10.31 22.02 -2.48
CA LYS A 13 -10.78 20.92 -1.61
C LYS A 13 -11.91 20.16 -2.27
N THR A 14 -12.83 20.87 -2.92
CA THR A 14 -13.91 20.26 -3.70
C THR A 14 -13.37 19.47 -4.90
N VAL A 15 -12.42 20.02 -5.66
CA VAL A 15 -11.83 19.32 -6.82
C VAL A 15 -11.10 18.05 -6.38
N ASP A 16 -10.24 18.15 -5.38
CA ASP A 16 -9.43 17.02 -4.95
C ASP A 16 -10.27 15.96 -4.21
N ARG A 17 -11.42 16.32 -3.62
CA ARG A 17 -12.36 15.34 -3.06
C ARG A 17 -12.99 14.50 -4.16
N ALA A 18 -13.39 15.12 -5.27
CA ALA A 18 -13.88 14.38 -6.43
C ALA A 18 -12.78 13.47 -7.03
N LEU A 19 -11.53 13.97 -7.11
CA LEU A 19 -10.40 13.16 -7.55
C LEU A 19 -10.10 11.99 -6.60
N ALA A 20 -10.18 12.20 -5.29
CA ALA A 20 -10.00 11.14 -4.30
C ALA A 20 -10.96 9.98 -4.53
N ASP A 21 -12.24 10.28 -4.76
CA ASP A 21 -13.27 9.28 -5.04
C ASP A 21 -13.00 8.53 -6.36
N LEU A 22 -12.63 9.25 -7.42
CA LEU A 22 -12.27 8.65 -8.70
C LEU A 22 -11.06 7.72 -8.59
N HIS A 23 -10.02 8.14 -7.88
CA HIS A 23 -8.83 7.34 -7.63
C HIS A 23 -9.13 6.11 -6.77
N ALA A 24 -10.00 6.21 -5.77
CA ALA A 24 -10.46 5.08 -4.98
C ALA A 24 -11.18 4.04 -5.85
N ARG A 25 -12.14 4.48 -6.69
CA ARG A 25 -12.83 3.63 -7.66
C ARG A 25 -11.86 2.97 -8.65
N ARG A 26 -10.85 3.71 -9.12
CA ARG A 26 -9.80 3.16 -9.98
C ARG A 26 -9.03 2.03 -9.27
N TRP A 27 -8.69 2.20 -8.00
CA TRP A 27 -7.99 1.16 -7.24
C TRP A 27 -8.83 -0.09 -7.03
N GLU A 28 -10.14 0.05 -6.79
CA GLU A 28 -11.06 -1.09 -6.73
C GLU A 28 -11.12 -1.87 -8.06
N ILE A 29 -11.09 -1.17 -9.19
CA ILE A 29 -11.00 -1.82 -10.53
C ILE A 29 -9.66 -2.55 -10.68
N VAL A 30 -8.56 -1.94 -10.27
CA VAL A 30 -7.23 -2.58 -10.31
C VAL A 30 -7.20 -3.83 -9.43
N ASP A 31 -7.76 -3.79 -8.22
CA ASP A 31 -7.84 -4.94 -7.34
C ASP A 31 -8.66 -6.09 -7.95
N ARG A 32 -9.77 -5.76 -8.64
CA ARG A 32 -10.57 -6.73 -9.39
C ARG A 32 -9.82 -7.33 -10.57
N LEU A 33 -9.04 -6.53 -11.30
CA LEU A 33 -8.15 -7.01 -12.37
C LEU A 33 -7.09 -7.97 -11.83
N ASP A 34 -6.36 -7.58 -10.79
CA ASP A 34 -5.29 -8.38 -10.19
C ASP A 34 -5.83 -9.73 -9.67
N ALA A 35 -7.02 -9.73 -9.05
CA ALA A 35 -7.69 -10.96 -8.62
C ALA A 35 -8.10 -11.86 -9.80
N THR A 36 -8.54 -11.26 -10.90
CA THR A 36 -8.92 -11.98 -12.13
C THR A 36 -7.69 -12.59 -12.78
N TYR A 37 -6.60 -11.85 -12.94
CA TYR A 37 -5.34 -12.40 -13.47
C TYR A 37 -4.78 -13.52 -12.61
N ARG A 38 -4.83 -13.38 -11.27
CA ARG A 38 -4.46 -14.49 -10.37
C ARG A 38 -5.25 -15.76 -10.68
N SER A 39 -6.55 -15.62 -10.95
CA SER A 39 -7.42 -16.75 -11.33
C SER A 39 -7.04 -17.33 -12.70
N ILE A 40 -6.66 -16.48 -13.66
CA ILE A 40 -6.16 -16.89 -14.98
C ILE A 40 -4.86 -17.70 -14.84
N HIS A 41 -3.88 -17.21 -14.05
CA HIS A 41 -2.64 -17.94 -13.78
C HIS A 41 -2.92 -19.34 -13.23
N HIS A 42 -3.85 -19.46 -12.29
CA HIS A 42 -4.27 -20.77 -11.79
C HIS A 42 -4.95 -21.63 -12.85
N ALA A 43 -5.83 -21.05 -13.68
CA ALA A 43 -6.56 -21.78 -14.72
C ALA A 43 -5.64 -22.42 -15.77
N ILE A 44 -4.52 -21.76 -16.09
CA ILE A 44 -3.55 -22.25 -17.08
C ILE A 44 -2.40 -23.06 -16.46
N ASP A 45 -2.50 -23.38 -15.16
CA ASP A 45 -1.46 -24.07 -14.38
C ASP A 45 -0.10 -23.34 -14.43
N ASP A 46 -0.11 -22.00 -14.42
CA ASP A 46 1.12 -21.23 -14.40
C ASP A 46 1.87 -21.41 -13.08
N ARG A 47 3.20 -21.43 -13.16
CA ARG A 47 4.06 -21.67 -12.02
C ARG A 47 4.26 -20.39 -11.23
N GLN A 48 3.85 -20.41 -9.96
CA GLN A 48 4.17 -19.34 -9.03
C GLN A 48 5.67 -19.37 -8.66
N VAL A 49 6.39 -18.27 -8.92
CA VAL A 49 7.84 -18.12 -8.66
C VAL A 49 8.09 -17.62 -7.24
N THR A 50 7.27 -16.67 -6.77
CA THR A 50 7.28 -16.19 -5.38
C THR A 50 5.84 -16.02 -4.91
N ARG A 51 5.63 -15.76 -3.63
CA ARG A 51 4.28 -15.49 -3.07
C ARG A 51 3.47 -14.43 -3.87
N SER A 52 4.16 -13.51 -4.55
CA SER A 52 3.53 -12.41 -5.30
C SER A 52 3.89 -12.38 -6.79
N ARG A 53 4.58 -13.41 -7.32
CA ARG A 53 5.09 -13.40 -8.70
C ARG A 53 4.83 -14.73 -9.39
N TRP A 54 4.36 -14.64 -10.63
CA TRP A 54 4.12 -15.75 -11.55
C TRP A 54 5.23 -15.89 -12.58
N ALA A 55 5.30 -17.03 -13.27
CA ALA A 55 6.31 -17.26 -14.29
C ALA A 55 5.96 -16.50 -15.58
N LEU A 56 4.68 -16.44 -15.95
CA LEU A 56 4.18 -15.58 -17.01
C LEU A 56 3.83 -14.18 -16.47
N THR A 57 3.79 -13.20 -17.36
CA THR A 57 3.12 -11.93 -17.06
C THR A 57 1.61 -12.10 -17.12
N ASP A 58 0.87 -11.16 -16.52
CA ASP A 58 -0.60 -11.15 -16.59
C ASP A 58 -1.12 -11.14 -18.05
N ILE A 59 -0.41 -10.45 -18.95
CA ILE A 59 -0.74 -10.36 -20.38
C ILE A 59 -0.51 -11.71 -21.05
N ASP A 60 0.67 -12.31 -20.88
CA ASP A 60 0.99 -13.61 -21.48
C ASP A 60 0.06 -14.71 -20.96
N ALA A 61 -0.31 -14.66 -19.67
CA ALA A 61 -1.26 -15.60 -19.07
C ALA A 61 -2.67 -15.44 -19.66
N TYR A 62 -3.13 -14.21 -19.84
CA TYR A 62 -4.39 -13.91 -20.52
C TYR A 62 -4.40 -14.43 -21.97
N GLU A 63 -3.37 -14.11 -22.75
CA GLU A 63 -3.24 -14.56 -24.15
C GLU A 63 -3.20 -16.09 -24.24
N ARG A 64 -2.50 -16.74 -23.30
CA ARG A 64 -2.47 -18.20 -23.23
C ARG A 64 -3.83 -18.80 -22.91
N LEU A 65 -4.61 -18.21 -22.00
CA LEU A 65 -5.97 -18.69 -21.72
C LEU A 65 -6.88 -18.54 -22.94
N VAL A 66 -6.83 -17.41 -23.64
CA VAL A 66 -7.57 -17.19 -24.90
C VAL A 66 -7.22 -18.28 -25.91
N GLY A 67 -5.93 -18.49 -26.19
CA GLY A 67 -5.51 -19.51 -27.15
C GLY A 67 -5.90 -20.95 -26.76
N LEU A 68 -5.94 -21.26 -25.46
CA LEU A 68 -6.41 -22.57 -24.99
C LEU A 68 -7.94 -22.74 -25.13
N LEU A 69 -8.71 -21.67 -25.00
CA LEU A 69 -10.16 -21.67 -25.17
C LEU A 69 -10.57 -21.77 -26.65
N ASP A 70 -9.81 -21.11 -27.53
CA ASP A 70 -10.05 -21.09 -28.99
C ASP A 70 -9.62 -22.39 -29.70
N ALA A 71 -8.93 -23.30 -28.99
CA ALA A 71 -8.55 -24.59 -29.54
C ALA A 71 -9.79 -25.41 -29.98
N PRO A 72 -9.74 -26.21 -31.07
CA PRO A 72 -10.91 -26.95 -31.57
C PRO A 72 -11.58 -27.90 -30.56
N ASN A 73 -10.84 -28.33 -29.54
CA ASN A 73 -11.36 -29.14 -28.45
C ASN A 73 -10.70 -28.70 -27.13
N PRO A 74 -11.16 -27.60 -26.52
CA PRO A 74 -10.56 -27.09 -25.30
C PRO A 74 -10.86 -28.06 -24.16
N ALA A 75 -9.89 -28.25 -23.25
CA ALA A 75 -10.07 -29.12 -22.09
C ALA A 75 -11.35 -28.71 -21.32
N PRO A 76 -12.23 -29.65 -20.91
CA PRO A 76 -13.52 -29.31 -20.31
C PRO A 76 -13.40 -28.34 -19.13
N ARG A 77 -12.39 -28.53 -18.26
CA ARG A 77 -12.08 -27.65 -17.12
C ARG A 77 -11.84 -26.18 -17.51
N LEU A 78 -11.42 -25.90 -18.74
CA LEU A 78 -11.13 -24.55 -19.20
C LEU A 78 -12.40 -23.78 -19.58
N ARG A 79 -13.46 -24.48 -19.99
CA ARG A 79 -14.73 -23.83 -20.36
C ARG A 79 -15.34 -23.06 -19.19
N ASP A 80 -15.18 -23.58 -17.97
CA ASP A 80 -15.61 -22.91 -16.75
C ASP A 80 -14.84 -21.60 -16.46
N TYR A 81 -13.72 -21.35 -17.15
CA TYR A 81 -12.92 -20.14 -17.01
C TYR A 81 -13.13 -19.11 -18.13
N ALA A 82 -13.97 -19.39 -19.14
CA ALA A 82 -14.21 -18.47 -20.24
C ALA A 82 -14.66 -17.07 -19.77
N TYR A 83 -15.47 -17.02 -18.70
CA TYR A 83 -15.93 -15.76 -18.10
C TYR A 83 -14.78 -14.85 -17.59
N LEU A 84 -13.58 -15.40 -17.33
CA LEU A 84 -12.43 -14.60 -16.90
C LEU A 84 -11.98 -13.64 -18.02
N ILE A 85 -12.12 -14.03 -19.28
CA ILE A 85 -11.81 -13.18 -20.43
C ILE A 85 -12.76 -11.98 -20.49
N ASP A 86 -14.06 -12.24 -20.35
CA ASP A 86 -15.08 -11.19 -20.32
C ASP A 86 -14.84 -10.21 -19.17
N ARG A 87 -14.50 -10.73 -17.97
CA ARG A 87 -14.16 -9.88 -16.82
C ARG A 87 -12.92 -9.02 -17.04
N VAL A 88 -11.87 -9.56 -17.66
CA VAL A 88 -10.67 -8.76 -17.99
C VAL A 88 -11.04 -7.64 -18.97
N SER A 89 -11.82 -7.94 -20.01
CA SER A 89 -12.30 -6.91 -20.95
C SER A 89 -13.10 -5.84 -20.21
N GLN A 90 -14.14 -6.26 -19.48
CA GLN A 90 -15.00 -5.37 -18.71
C GLN A 90 -14.18 -4.45 -17.78
N TYR A 91 -13.29 -5.00 -16.97
CA TYR A 91 -12.54 -4.19 -16.01
C TYR A 91 -11.47 -3.31 -16.69
N ARG A 92 -10.92 -3.71 -17.84
CA ARG A 92 -10.05 -2.83 -18.64
C ARG A 92 -10.84 -1.63 -19.18
N ASP A 93 -12.06 -1.85 -19.66
CA ASP A 93 -12.94 -0.80 -20.15
C ASP A 93 -13.38 0.14 -19.02
N GLU A 94 -13.82 -0.40 -17.88
CA GLU A 94 -14.13 0.39 -16.67
C GLU A 94 -12.93 1.23 -16.23
N ARG A 95 -11.72 0.66 -16.26
CA ARG A 95 -10.49 1.38 -15.91
C ARG A 95 -10.20 2.51 -16.88
N ALA A 96 -10.42 2.29 -18.18
CA ALA A 96 -10.19 3.29 -19.22
C ALA A 96 -11.14 4.48 -19.04
N VAL A 97 -12.43 4.23 -18.79
CA VAL A 97 -13.44 5.26 -18.51
C VAL A 97 -13.04 6.10 -17.28
N ILE A 98 -12.76 5.46 -16.15
CA ILE A 98 -12.36 6.17 -14.92
C ILE A 98 -11.05 6.95 -15.11
N THR A 99 -10.11 6.41 -15.89
CA THR A 99 -8.86 7.13 -16.19
C THR A 99 -9.15 8.41 -16.98
N ALA A 100 -10.06 8.39 -17.96
CA ALA A 100 -10.46 9.58 -18.69
C ALA A 100 -11.23 10.59 -17.81
N GLU A 101 -12.05 10.12 -16.87
CA GLU A 101 -12.71 10.96 -15.87
C GLU A 101 -11.69 11.68 -14.97
N ILE A 102 -10.68 10.96 -14.48
CA ILE A 102 -9.57 11.53 -13.69
C ILE A 102 -8.84 12.59 -14.51
N GLU A 103 -8.47 12.28 -15.76
CA GLU A 103 -7.79 13.24 -16.62
C GLU A 103 -8.61 14.51 -16.84
N THR A 104 -9.93 14.40 -16.95
CA THR A 104 -10.81 15.57 -17.07
C THR A 104 -10.86 16.37 -15.77
N ALA A 105 -11.01 15.68 -14.63
CA ALA A 105 -11.06 16.30 -13.30
C ALA A 105 -9.73 16.95 -12.86
N GLU A 106 -8.60 16.56 -13.44
CA GLU A 106 -7.29 17.17 -13.22
C GLU A 106 -7.09 18.50 -13.99
N ALA A 107 -7.96 18.85 -14.94
CA ALA A 107 -7.79 20.04 -15.77
C ALA A 107 -7.71 21.35 -14.97
N PRO A 108 -8.55 21.60 -13.94
CA PRO A 108 -8.43 22.78 -13.08
C PRO A 108 -7.07 22.90 -12.38
N TYR A 109 -6.56 21.79 -11.84
CA TYR A 109 -5.26 21.75 -11.17
C TYR A 109 -4.11 22.03 -12.15
N ARG A 110 -4.17 21.48 -13.37
CA ARG A 110 -3.18 21.78 -14.41
C ARG A 110 -3.17 23.24 -14.84
N ALA A 111 -4.34 23.89 -14.83
CA ALA A 111 -4.46 25.30 -15.19
C ALA A 111 -3.94 26.23 -14.08
N ASN A 112 -4.19 25.87 -12.81
CA ASN A 112 -3.73 26.64 -11.66
C ASN A 112 -3.38 25.69 -10.50
N PRO A 113 -2.12 25.22 -10.40
CA PRO A 113 -1.73 24.23 -9.41
C PRO A 113 -1.86 24.74 -7.97
N TRP A 114 -2.23 23.86 -7.05
CA TRP A 114 -2.28 24.12 -5.61
C TRP A 114 -1.54 23.04 -4.80
N PRO A 115 -1.14 23.28 -3.55
CA PRO A 115 -0.57 22.22 -2.72
C PRO A 115 -1.51 21.03 -2.53
N ARG A 116 -1.00 19.82 -2.69
CA ARG A 116 -1.73 18.56 -2.50
C ARG A 116 -1.04 17.69 -1.46
N TYR A 117 -1.83 16.87 -0.78
CA TYR A 117 -1.38 16.03 0.32
C TYR A 117 -1.91 14.61 0.15
N TYR A 118 -1.03 13.64 0.38
CA TYR A 118 -1.30 12.23 0.15
C TYR A 118 -0.87 11.39 1.35
N LEU A 119 -1.75 10.54 1.84
CA LEU A 119 -1.50 9.65 2.97
C LEU A 119 -1.08 8.25 2.49
N VAL A 120 0.05 7.75 2.98
CA VAL A 120 0.39 6.33 2.89
C VAL A 120 -0.32 5.56 4.01
N ASP A 121 -0.87 4.37 3.73
CA ASP A 121 -1.44 3.51 4.80
C ASP A 121 -0.42 3.28 5.93
N ARG A 122 -0.79 3.70 7.15
CA ARG A 122 0.07 3.64 8.35
C ARG A 122 1.46 4.25 8.14
N GLY A 123 1.56 5.24 7.26
CA GLY A 123 2.81 5.93 6.91
C GLY A 123 2.70 7.43 7.05
N HIS A 124 3.56 8.15 6.32
CA HIS A 124 3.63 9.61 6.35
C HIS A 124 2.69 10.24 5.32
N ILE A 125 2.42 11.54 5.51
CA ILE A 125 1.79 12.42 4.54
C ILE A 125 2.85 12.96 3.58
N HIS A 126 2.60 12.88 2.29
CA HIS A 126 3.51 13.32 1.21
C HIS A 126 2.88 14.46 0.41
N ALA A 127 3.71 15.35 -0.12
CA ALA A 127 3.28 16.43 -1.02
C ALA A 127 3.05 15.96 -2.46
N ASN A 128 3.62 14.80 -2.83
CA ASN A 128 3.55 14.27 -4.19
C ASN A 128 3.72 12.75 -4.19
N PRO A 129 3.22 12.06 -5.23
CA PRO A 129 3.31 10.61 -5.34
C PRO A 129 4.68 10.09 -5.82
N TYR A 130 5.66 10.97 -6.05
CA TYR A 130 6.96 10.65 -6.64
C TYR A 130 8.14 10.82 -5.66
N CYS A 131 7.86 10.99 -4.36
CA CYS A 131 8.90 11.10 -3.35
C CYS A 131 9.79 9.84 -3.38
N HIS A 132 11.11 10.01 -3.38
CA HIS A 132 12.08 8.92 -3.45
C HIS A 132 12.01 7.92 -2.28
N THR A 133 11.35 8.30 -1.18
CA THR A 133 11.09 7.41 -0.04
C THR A 133 9.93 6.44 -0.29
N LEU A 134 9.09 6.72 -1.29
CA LEU A 134 8.00 5.87 -1.72
C LEU A 134 8.51 4.80 -2.67
N ARG A 135 7.90 3.62 -2.58
CA ARG A 135 8.09 2.56 -3.59
C ARG A 135 7.12 2.82 -4.74
N PRO A 136 7.46 2.41 -5.97
CA PRO A 136 6.53 2.50 -7.10
C PRO A 136 5.19 1.78 -6.88
N SER A 137 5.18 0.79 -5.97
CA SER A 137 3.99 0.03 -5.59
C SER A 137 3.19 0.64 -4.44
N THR A 138 3.65 1.75 -3.84
CA THR A 138 2.97 2.35 -2.69
C THR A 138 1.66 2.98 -3.15
N ARG A 139 0.54 2.54 -2.57
CA ARG A 139 -0.75 3.21 -2.75
C ARG A 139 -0.85 4.41 -1.84
N LEU A 140 -1.41 5.48 -2.38
CA LEU A 140 -1.58 6.75 -1.71
C LEU A 140 -3.07 7.08 -1.66
N GLY A 141 -3.56 7.37 -0.46
CA GLY A 141 -4.83 8.03 -0.24
C GLY A 141 -4.68 9.53 -0.43
N TRP A 142 -5.69 10.19 -0.98
CA TRP A 142 -5.72 11.66 -1.05
C TRP A 142 -6.14 12.24 0.30
N LEU A 143 -5.69 13.46 0.62
CA LEU A 143 -6.17 14.25 1.76
C LEU A 143 -6.77 15.58 1.27
N PRO A 144 -7.99 15.56 0.70
CA PRO A 144 -8.60 16.74 0.09
C PRO A 144 -8.85 17.89 1.06
N ASP A 145 -9.01 17.59 2.35
CA ASP A 145 -9.27 18.61 3.38
C ASP A 145 -8.07 19.54 3.59
N LEU A 146 -6.88 19.14 3.13
CA LEU A 146 -5.66 19.96 3.13
C LEU A 146 -5.37 20.59 1.77
N SER A 147 -6.15 20.31 0.73
CA SER A 147 -5.87 20.81 -0.60
C SER A 147 -5.92 22.33 -0.65
N GLY A 148 -4.84 22.94 -1.12
CA GLY A 148 -4.68 24.39 -1.11
C GLY A 148 -4.11 24.98 0.18
N ASP A 149 -4.03 24.20 1.27
CA ASP A 149 -3.45 24.67 2.53
C ASP A 149 -1.92 24.78 2.43
N THR A 150 -1.33 25.71 3.18
CA THR A 150 0.12 25.91 3.17
C THR A 150 0.85 24.80 3.93
N GLU A 151 2.15 24.63 3.69
CA GLU A 151 2.98 23.69 4.48
C GLU A 151 2.89 24.00 5.98
N ALA A 152 2.86 25.28 6.38
CA ALA A 152 2.76 25.68 7.77
C ALA A 152 1.43 25.24 8.41
N ASP A 153 0.32 25.37 7.67
CA ASP A 153 -0.99 24.92 8.13
C ASP A 153 -1.01 23.39 8.27
N ALA A 154 -0.48 22.67 7.28
CA ALA A 154 -0.41 21.22 7.30
C ALA A 154 0.49 20.70 8.44
N VAL A 155 1.65 21.31 8.68
CA VAL A 155 2.54 21.00 9.81
C VAL A 155 1.89 21.31 11.14
N THR A 156 1.14 22.40 11.24
CA THR A 156 0.36 22.71 12.45
C THR A 156 -0.70 21.64 12.72
N ALA A 157 -1.39 21.17 11.67
CA ALA A 157 -2.46 20.18 11.80
C ALA A 157 -1.96 18.75 12.06
N HIS A 158 -0.85 18.34 11.43
CA HIS A 158 -0.42 16.94 11.39
C HIS A 158 1.01 16.69 11.89
N GLY A 159 1.81 17.75 12.06
CA GLY A 159 3.16 17.73 12.64
C GLY A 159 4.03 16.56 12.16
N PRO A 160 4.40 15.62 13.05
CA PRO A 160 5.35 14.55 12.74
C PRO A 160 4.80 13.52 11.74
N LEU A 161 3.49 13.56 11.41
CA LEU A 161 2.92 12.71 10.37
C LEU A 161 3.39 13.08 8.96
N LEU A 162 3.88 14.31 8.75
CA LEU A 162 4.36 14.74 7.43
C LEU A 162 5.75 14.14 7.13
N CYS A 163 5.96 13.76 5.88
CA CYS A 163 7.24 13.31 5.40
C CYS A 163 8.24 14.49 5.39
N THR A 164 9.29 14.41 6.21
CA THR A 164 10.33 15.44 6.30
C THR A 164 11.11 15.68 5.01
N HIS A 165 11.06 14.73 4.06
CA HIS A 165 11.60 14.94 2.70
C HIS A 165 10.68 15.76 1.80
N CYS A 166 9.36 15.72 2.03
CA CYS A 166 8.39 16.52 1.30
C CYS A 166 8.16 17.88 1.97
N PHE A 167 8.28 17.93 3.29
CA PHE A 167 7.97 19.08 4.14
C PHE A 167 9.15 19.32 5.09
N PRO A 168 10.15 20.12 4.71
CA PRO A 168 11.35 20.33 5.50
C PRO A 168 11.09 20.93 6.89
N SER A 169 9.95 21.61 7.08
CA SER A 169 9.56 22.16 8.39
C SER A 169 8.86 21.16 9.31
N ALA A 170 8.58 19.94 8.83
CA ALA A 170 7.95 18.90 9.65
C ALA A 170 8.90 18.40 10.76
N PRO A 171 8.40 18.21 11.99
CA PRO A 171 9.21 17.70 13.09
C PRO A 171 9.62 16.23 12.87
N VAL A 172 10.85 15.90 13.28
CA VAL A 172 11.50 14.59 13.03
C VAL A 172 11.13 13.51 14.07
N GLU A 173 10.29 13.86 15.04
CA GLU A 173 10.02 13.06 16.24
C GLU A 173 9.30 11.74 15.95
N TRP A 174 8.77 11.53 14.74
CA TRP A 174 8.21 10.26 14.29
C TRP A 174 9.29 9.30 13.78
N THR A 175 10.01 8.70 14.71
CA THR A 175 10.64 7.41 14.45
C THR A 175 9.98 6.38 15.35
N VAL A 176 8.99 5.70 14.77
CA VAL A 176 8.19 4.62 15.38
C VAL A 176 7.22 5.15 16.45
N GLY A 177 5.96 4.70 16.43
CA GLY A 177 4.95 5.08 17.43
C GLY A 177 5.41 4.88 18.88
N PRO A 178 4.66 5.35 19.89
CA PRO A 178 5.11 5.37 21.28
C PRO A 178 5.77 4.06 21.65
N ALA A 179 7.02 4.14 22.12
CA ALA A 179 7.78 2.96 22.51
C ALA A 179 6.89 2.12 23.44
N LYS A 180 6.63 0.87 23.04
CA LYS A 180 5.79 -0.01 23.86
C LYS A 180 6.46 -0.11 25.22
N GLU A 181 5.79 0.40 26.27
CA GLU A 181 6.33 0.37 27.63
C GLU A 181 6.83 -1.04 27.92
N GLU A 182 8.14 -1.14 28.22
CA GLU A 182 8.74 -2.42 28.55
C GLU A 182 8.23 -2.84 29.93
N ASP A 183 7.36 -3.85 29.95
CA ASP A 183 6.98 -4.53 31.18
C ASP A 183 8.25 -4.99 31.93
N PRO A 184 8.55 -4.42 33.11
CA PRO A 184 9.79 -4.70 33.84
C PRO A 184 9.89 -6.15 34.32
N THR A 185 8.76 -6.87 34.38
CA THR A 185 8.73 -8.30 34.73
C THR A 185 9.15 -9.20 33.59
N MET A 186 9.25 -8.68 32.37
CA MET A 186 9.57 -9.44 31.17
C MET A 186 10.94 -9.03 30.60
N CYS A 187 11.69 -10.01 30.12
CA CYS A 187 12.93 -9.82 29.40
C CYS A 187 12.66 -9.88 27.88
N SER A 188 13.05 -8.82 27.17
CA SER A 188 12.96 -8.70 25.71
C SER A 188 14.26 -9.07 24.99
N HIS A 189 15.30 -9.51 25.71
CA HIS A 189 16.63 -9.76 25.15
C HIS A 189 16.65 -10.95 24.17
N LYS A 190 17.14 -10.71 22.94
CA LYS A 190 16.99 -11.66 21.81
C LYS A 190 18.28 -12.31 21.33
N ARG A 191 19.48 -11.77 21.63
CA ARG A 191 20.69 -12.03 20.83
C ARG A 191 21.47 -13.28 21.24
N MET A 192 21.47 -14.30 20.40
CA MET A 192 22.02 -15.66 20.56
C MET A 192 23.54 -15.84 20.86
N ARG A 193 24.36 -14.81 21.11
CA ARG A 193 25.82 -15.02 20.92
C ARG A 193 26.52 -15.99 21.89
N GLU A 194 26.00 -16.29 23.09
CA GLU A 194 26.76 -17.08 24.09
C GLU A 194 25.91 -17.98 25.02
N TRP A 195 24.74 -18.48 24.58
CA TRP A 195 23.82 -19.18 25.50
C TRP A 195 24.01 -20.69 25.49
N LYS A 196 23.98 -21.31 26.69
CA LYS A 196 23.88 -22.76 26.84
C LYS A 196 22.46 -23.20 26.48
N THR A 197 22.32 -23.94 25.38
CA THR A 197 21.04 -24.48 24.91
C THR A 197 20.81 -25.90 25.47
N ARG A 198 19.54 -26.21 25.78
CA ARG A 198 19.07 -27.57 26.08
C ARG A 198 17.81 -27.82 25.26
N GLY A 199 17.97 -28.37 24.06
CA GLY A 199 16.88 -28.60 23.12
C GLY A 199 16.21 -27.28 22.69
N ARG A 200 14.88 -27.18 22.87
CA ARG A 200 14.10 -25.98 22.51
C ARG A 200 14.23 -24.81 23.50
N TYR A 201 14.97 -24.98 24.59
CA TYR A 201 15.13 -23.96 25.63
C TYR A 201 16.57 -23.48 25.72
N ALA A 202 16.75 -22.20 26.01
CA ALA A 202 18.05 -21.62 26.32
C ALA A 202 17.95 -20.76 27.58
N TRP A 203 19.06 -20.70 28.29
CA TRP A 203 19.24 -19.77 29.40
C TRP A 203 19.39 -18.36 28.86
N CYS A 204 18.94 -17.38 29.62
CA CYS A 204 19.11 -15.96 29.34
C CYS A 204 20.20 -15.37 30.27
N GLY A 205 21.50 -15.50 29.99
CA GLY A 205 22.57 -14.58 30.43
C GLY A 205 22.31 -13.05 30.58
N ALA A 206 21.22 -12.45 30.10
CA ALA A 206 20.84 -11.08 30.48
C ALA A 206 20.05 -11.02 31.80
N CYS A 207 19.20 -12.02 32.09
CA CYS A 207 18.35 -12.02 33.29
C CYS A 207 18.38 -13.33 34.10
N GLY A 208 19.13 -14.34 33.68
CA GLY A 208 19.14 -15.70 34.24
C GLY A 208 17.95 -16.58 33.85
N GLY A 209 16.89 -16.04 33.24
CA GLY A 209 15.65 -16.79 32.95
C GLY A 209 15.80 -17.87 31.88
N VAL A 210 14.96 -18.91 31.92
CA VAL A 210 14.93 -19.96 30.89
C VAL A 210 13.75 -19.73 29.95
N ALA A 211 14.00 -19.76 28.64
CA ALA A 211 12.97 -19.49 27.64
C ALA A 211 13.14 -20.33 26.37
N SER A 212 12.03 -20.50 25.66
CA SER A 212 12.02 -21.21 24.39
C SER A 212 12.71 -20.39 23.28
N VAL A 213 13.37 -21.09 22.37
CA VAL A 213 14.07 -20.51 21.21
C VAL A 213 13.18 -20.58 19.97
N THR A 214 13.22 -19.57 19.10
CA THR A 214 12.56 -19.59 17.79
C THR A 214 13.32 -20.46 16.78
N SER A 215 12.72 -20.74 15.62
CA SER A 215 13.38 -21.52 14.55
C SER A 215 14.69 -20.91 14.05
N ILE A 216 14.85 -19.59 14.21
CA ILE A 216 16.05 -18.83 13.82
C ILE A 216 17.04 -18.61 14.98
N GLY A 217 16.85 -19.28 16.12
CA GLY A 217 17.80 -19.22 17.23
C GLY A 217 17.60 -18.07 18.22
N ASN A 218 16.58 -17.22 18.05
CA ASN A 218 16.32 -16.11 18.97
C ASN A 218 15.53 -16.55 20.21
N LEU A 219 15.88 -16.02 21.38
CA LEU A 219 15.12 -16.26 22.60
C LEU A 219 13.77 -15.51 22.55
N ARG A 220 12.68 -16.18 22.91
CA ARG A 220 11.36 -15.52 23.01
C ARG A 220 11.30 -14.59 24.25
N LYS A 221 10.40 -13.60 24.22
CA LYS A 221 10.08 -12.77 25.39
C LYS A 221 9.65 -13.70 26.55
N HIS A 222 10.24 -13.52 27.72
CA HIS A 222 10.06 -14.41 28.86
C HIS A 222 10.07 -13.64 30.18
N LYS A 223 9.55 -14.26 31.24
CA LYS A 223 9.53 -13.65 32.57
C LYS A 223 10.94 -13.62 33.17
N ARG A 224 11.33 -12.51 33.78
CA ARG A 224 12.57 -12.42 34.57
C ARG A 224 12.40 -13.28 35.83
N PRO A 225 13.41 -14.07 36.22
CA PRO A 225 13.37 -14.78 37.48
C PRO A 225 13.31 -13.77 38.63
N THR A 226 12.50 -14.06 39.64
CA THR A 226 12.45 -13.26 40.87
C THR A 226 13.81 -13.39 41.57
N PRO A 227 14.49 -12.29 41.93
CA PRO A 227 15.70 -12.37 42.74
C PRO A 227 15.35 -13.06 44.06
N ALA A 228 16.18 -14.02 44.46
CA ALA A 228 16.07 -14.69 45.76
C ALA A 228 16.44 -13.73 46.90
#